data_AF-W2HHX0-F1
#
_entry.id   AF-W2HHX0-F1
#
_cell.length_a   1.000
_cell.length_b   1.000
_cell.length_c   1.000
_cell.angle_alpha   90.00
_cell.angle_beta   90.00
_cell.angle_gamma   90.00
#
_symmetry.space_group_name_H-M   'P 1'
#
loop_
_entity.id
_entity.type
_entity.pdbx_description
1 polymer ?
#
loop_
_entity_poly.entity_id
_entity_poly.type
_entity_poly.pdbx_seq_one_letter_code
_entity_poly.pdbx_strand_id
1 'polypeptide(L)'
;MIEITKKHANILVVVNGVRPAVADLKADVATLEMTFTYHSEVSCLIHAEGSDYIDKVKAFYARFWVAIEDKEEESCKAACTASVKDSFMTNFAVTKEDIIAYRTALGLKCDEVGAPVDFSTVVSWRALIQSVLANEVKGNLLNLVHLKHSYKLLSSRKYSAMFLPGDDIVSTAKVASLRIIDSGKIVHSMTTISRRALNDDMEVFEPLVELHSEFLIRGCFTDFES
;
A
#
# COMPACT_ATOMS: atom_id res chain seq x y z
N MET A 1 -11.68 -17.24 3.23
CA MET A 1 -11.98 -18.55 3.86
C MET A 1 -10.96 -18.76 4.97
N ILE A 2 -11.36 -19.32 6.12
CA ILE A 2 -10.44 -19.64 7.21
C ILE A 2 -10.47 -21.16 7.39
N GLU A 3 -9.29 -21.77 7.38
CA GLU A 3 -9.11 -23.21 7.58
C GLU A 3 -8.25 -23.46 8.81
N ILE A 4 -8.61 -24.45 9.61
CA ILE A 4 -7.89 -24.81 10.83
C ILE A 4 -7.60 -26.30 10.78
N THR A 5 -6.31 -26.65 10.82
CA THR A 5 -5.85 -28.05 10.82
C THR A 5 -5.04 -28.31 12.07
N LYS A 6 -5.31 -29.39 12.79
CA LYS A 6 -4.53 -29.84 13.94
C LYS A 6 -3.81 -31.16 13.62
N LYS A 7 -2.50 -31.20 13.86
CA LYS A 7 -1.67 -32.41 13.76
C LYS A 7 -0.82 -32.55 15.03
N HIS A 8 -1.17 -33.52 15.89
CA HIS A 8 -0.59 -33.67 17.23
C HIS A 8 -0.75 -32.38 18.07
N ALA A 9 0.36 -31.80 18.53
CA ALA A 9 0.38 -30.55 19.26
C ALA A 9 0.30 -29.32 18.34
N ASN A 10 0.60 -29.45 17.04
CA ASN A 10 0.67 -28.31 16.13
C ASN A 10 -0.71 -27.99 15.55
N ILE A 11 -1.06 -26.71 15.53
CA ILE A 11 -2.28 -26.15 14.96
C ILE A 11 -1.86 -25.17 13.87
N LEU A 12 -2.31 -25.41 12.65
CA LEU A 12 -2.14 -24.53 11.52
C LEU A 12 -3.46 -23.80 11.25
N VAL A 13 -3.43 -22.48 11.22
CA VAL A 13 -4.55 -21.63 10.83
C VAL A 13 -4.19 -20.93 9.52
N VAL A 14 -4.99 -21.14 8.50
CA VAL A 14 -4.80 -20.59 7.16
C VAL A 14 -5.92 -19.59 6.87
N VAL A 15 -5.56 -18.36 6.54
CA VAL A 15 -6.49 -17.31 6.12
C VAL A 15 -6.30 -17.04 4.64
N ASN A 16 -7.31 -17.39 3.86
CA ASN A 16 -7.36 -17.17 2.42
C ASN A 16 -8.20 -15.92 2.12
N GLY A 17 -7.54 -14.89 1.58
CA GLY A 17 -8.15 -13.64 1.14
C GLY A 17 -8.23 -13.55 -0.38
N VAL A 18 -9.40 -13.24 -0.92
CA VAL A 18 -9.57 -13.05 -2.36
C VAL A 18 -9.03 -11.67 -2.74
N ARG A 19 -8.05 -11.65 -3.63
CA ARG A 19 -7.55 -10.44 -4.30
C ARG A 19 -8.37 -10.25 -5.57
N PRO A 20 -9.17 -9.18 -5.69
CA PRO A 20 -9.93 -8.91 -6.91
C PRO A 20 -8.98 -8.57 -8.06
N ALA A 21 -9.44 -8.77 -9.29
CA ALA A 21 -8.73 -8.27 -10.45
C ALA A 21 -8.74 -6.74 -10.46
N VAL A 22 -7.61 -6.14 -10.83
CA VAL A 22 -7.46 -4.71 -11.12
C VAL A 22 -6.80 -4.56 -12.50
N ALA A 23 -6.64 -3.34 -12.99
CA ALA A 23 -6.17 -3.07 -14.36
C ALA A 23 -4.94 -3.90 -14.77
N ASP A 24 -3.95 -4.00 -13.87
CA ASP A 24 -2.66 -4.63 -14.15
C ASP A 24 -2.38 -5.90 -13.33
N LEU A 25 -3.41 -6.51 -12.72
CA LEU A 25 -3.24 -7.69 -11.87
C LEU A 25 -4.49 -8.57 -11.88
N LYS A 26 -4.33 -9.86 -12.20
CA LYS A 26 -5.42 -10.83 -12.21
C LYS A 26 -5.93 -11.11 -10.81
N ALA A 27 -7.20 -11.52 -10.75
CA ALA A 27 -7.79 -12.03 -9.53
C ALA A 27 -7.02 -13.28 -9.07
N ASP A 28 -6.76 -13.36 -7.76
CA ASP A 28 -6.04 -14.47 -7.16
C ASP A 28 -6.43 -14.64 -5.68
N VAL A 29 -5.91 -15.66 -5.02
CA VAL A 29 -6.02 -15.87 -3.58
C VAL A 29 -4.66 -15.65 -2.92
N ALA A 30 -4.62 -14.70 -1.99
CA ALA A 30 -3.51 -14.56 -1.08
C ALA A 30 -3.76 -15.34 0.21
N THR A 31 -2.72 -15.95 0.75
CA THR A 31 -2.79 -16.84 1.91
C THR A 31 -1.87 -16.35 3.02
N LEU A 32 -2.41 -16.26 4.23
CA LEU A 32 -1.67 -16.02 5.46
C LEU A 32 -1.73 -17.28 6.32
N GLU A 33 -0.56 -17.85 6.62
CA GLU A 33 -0.42 -19.01 7.48
C GLU A 33 0.06 -18.61 8.88
N MET A 34 -0.60 -19.15 9.90
CA MET A 34 -0.28 -18.92 11.31
C MET A 34 -0.16 -20.27 12.01
N THR A 35 0.92 -20.44 12.77
CA THR A 35 1.21 -21.67 13.51
C THR A 35 1.02 -21.44 15.00
N PHE A 36 0.36 -22.38 15.65
CA PHE A 36 0.18 -22.41 17.10
C PHE A 36 0.51 -23.79 17.65
N THR A 37 0.92 -23.85 18.91
CA THR A 37 1.23 -25.10 19.60
C THR A 37 0.34 -25.29 20.80
N TYR A 38 -0.21 -26.49 20.90
CA TYR A 38 -1.05 -26.94 22.00
C TYR A 38 -0.19 -27.53 23.12
N HIS A 39 -0.25 -26.90 24.30
CA HIS A 39 0.46 -27.28 25.51
C HIS A 39 -0.53 -27.73 26.58
N SER A 40 -0.63 -29.04 26.80
CA SER A 40 -1.55 -29.62 27.80
C SER A 40 -1.14 -29.37 29.25
N GLU A 41 0.11 -28.99 29.46
CA GLU A 41 0.78 -28.87 30.75
C GLU A 41 0.63 -27.49 31.40
N VAL A 42 0.14 -26.49 30.66
CA VAL A 42 -0.08 -25.11 31.15
C VAL A 42 -1.55 -24.72 31.05
N SER A 43 -1.97 -23.67 31.77
CA SER A 43 -3.34 -23.16 31.72
C SER A 43 -3.67 -22.45 30.40
N CYS A 44 -2.69 -21.81 29.78
CA CYS A 44 -2.82 -21.23 28.44
C CYS A 44 -2.53 -22.28 27.38
N LEU A 45 -3.55 -23.04 26.99
CA LEU A 45 -3.36 -24.25 26.18
C LEU A 45 -2.83 -24.03 24.77
N ILE A 46 -2.95 -22.83 24.18
CA ILE A 46 -2.59 -22.56 22.78
C ILE A 46 -1.64 -21.37 22.74
N HIS A 47 -0.44 -21.58 22.22
CA HIS A 47 0.61 -20.58 22.12
C HIS A 47 0.88 -20.26 20.64
N ALA A 48 0.97 -18.98 20.28
CA ALA A 48 1.40 -18.59 18.93
C ALA A 48 2.90 -18.86 18.77
N GLU A 49 3.29 -19.44 17.63
CA GLU A 49 4.70 -19.69 17.31
C GLU A 49 5.26 -18.64 16.35
N GLY A 50 6.57 -18.38 16.48
CA GLY A 50 7.35 -17.65 15.50
C GLY A 50 7.39 -16.14 15.72
N SER A 51 8.61 -15.58 15.76
CA SER A 51 8.84 -14.15 15.63
C SER A 51 8.57 -13.63 14.21
N ASP A 52 8.40 -14.54 13.24
CA ASP A 52 8.22 -14.26 11.82
C ASP A 52 6.78 -13.90 11.43
N TYR A 53 5.83 -13.95 12.37
CA TYR A 53 4.43 -13.64 12.11
C TYR A 53 4.22 -12.24 11.52
N ILE A 54 4.96 -11.24 12.03
CA ILE A 54 4.90 -9.87 11.51
C ILE A 54 5.33 -9.83 10.04
N ASP A 55 6.40 -10.53 9.69
CA ASP A 55 6.91 -10.59 8.32
C ASP A 55 5.96 -11.35 7.39
N LYS A 56 5.32 -12.43 7.87
CA LYS A 56 4.27 -13.16 7.14
C LYS A 56 3.05 -12.29 6.84
N VAL A 57 2.58 -11.52 7.82
CA VAL A 57 1.49 -10.55 7.62
C VAL A 57 1.89 -9.50 6.59
N LYS A 58 3.12 -9.01 6.66
CA LYS A 58 3.64 -8.01 5.73
C LYS A 58 3.71 -8.55 4.29
N ALA A 59 4.25 -9.75 4.11
CA ALA A 59 4.27 -10.45 2.83
C ALA A 59 2.87 -10.70 2.28
N PHE A 60 1.93 -11.10 3.15
CA PHE A 60 0.52 -11.27 2.77
C PHE A 60 -0.07 -9.97 2.20
N TYR A 61 0.10 -8.82 2.87
CA TYR A 61 -0.39 -7.54 2.36
C TYR A 61 0.34 -7.04 1.10
N ALA A 62 1.64 -7.33 0.96
CA ALA A 62 2.39 -6.99 -0.24
C ALA A 62 1.76 -7.61 -1.50
N ARG A 63 1.25 -8.84 -1.39
CA ARG A 63 0.52 -9.50 -2.49
C ARG A 63 -0.72 -8.72 -2.92
N PHE A 64 -1.43 -8.05 -2.02
CA PHE A 64 -2.61 -7.24 -2.38
C PHE A 64 -2.25 -5.89 -3.01
N TRP A 65 -1.16 -5.27 -2.55
CA TRP A 65 -0.95 -3.84 -2.80
C TRP A 65 0.15 -3.51 -3.81
N VAL A 66 1.15 -4.38 -3.95
CA VAL A 66 2.35 -4.06 -4.75
C VAL A 66 2.77 -5.14 -5.73
N ALA A 67 2.08 -6.29 -5.72
CA ALA A 67 2.28 -7.37 -6.67
C ALA A 67 2.18 -6.86 -8.12
N ILE A 68 3.10 -7.33 -8.96
CA ILE A 68 3.06 -7.16 -10.40
C ILE A 68 2.69 -8.50 -11.02
N GLU A 69 1.78 -8.49 -11.99
CA GLU A 69 1.47 -9.66 -12.81
C GLU A 69 2.76 -10.31 -13.33
N ASP A 70 2.82 -11.64 -13.25
CA ASP A 70 3.97 -12.47 -13.64
C ASP A 70 5.29 -12.21 -12.88
N LYS A 71 5.32 -11.27 -11.91
CA LYS A 71 6.49 -10.94 -11.07
C LYS A 71 6.12 -10.74 -9.61
N GLU A 72 5.11 -11.45 -9.13
CA GLU A 72 4.57 -11.26 -7.79
C GLU A 72 5.63 -11.45 -6.69
N GLU A 73 6.37 -12.56 -6.71
CA GLU A 73 7.39 -12.86 -5.70
C GLU A 73 8.47 -11.78 -5.66
N GLU A 74 9.02 -11.39 -6.82
CA GLU A 74 10.05 -10.38 -6.94
C GLU A 74 9.57 -9.01 -6.43
N SER A 75 8.41 -8.56 -6.89
CA SER A 75 7.86 -7.25 -6.53
C SER A 75 7.47 -7.14 -5.06
N CYS A 76 6.87 -8.18 -4.49
CA CYS A 76 6.52 -8.23 -3.06
C CYS A 76 7.77 -8.25 -2.19
N LYS A 77 8.77 -9.07 -2.56
CA LYS A 77 10.04 -9.14 -1.83
C LYS A 77 10.77 -7.80 -1.88
N ALA A 78 10.89 -7.20 -3.07
CA ALA A 78 11.54 -5.91 -3.24
C ALA A 78 10.92 -4.83 -2.34
N ALA A 79 9.59 -4.74 -2.30
CA ALA A 79 8.88 -3.80 -1.43
C ALA A 79 9.15 -4.03 0.07
N CYS A 80 9.20 -5.29 0.51
CA CYS A 80 9.48 -5.65 1.90
C CYS A 80 10.94 -5.44 2.32
N THR A 81 11.87 -5.41 1.38
CA THR A 81 13.32 -5.22 1.63
C THR A 81 13.82 -3.80 1.39
N ALA A 82 13.04 -2.96 0.72
CA ALA A 82 13.40 -1.57 0.45
C ALA A 82 13.55 -0.76 1.74
N SER A 83 14.43 0.24 1.72
CA SER A 83 14.68 1.11 2.86
C SER A 83 13.66 2.25 2.92
N VAL A 84 13.33 2.72 4.12
CA VAL A 84 12.60 3.98 4.31
C VAL A 84 13.32 5.20 3.70
N LYS A 85 14.63 5.08 3.43
CA LYS A 85 15.44 6.12 2.77
C LYS A 85 15.28 6.12 1.24
N ASP A 86 14.75 5.05 0.68
CA ASP A 86 14.55 4.92 -0.75
C ASP A 86 13.37 5.79 -1.23
N SER A 87 13.33 6.01 -2.54
CA SER A 87 12.17 6.60 -3.20
C SER A 87 11.38 5.52 -3.90
N PHE A 88 10.07 5.49 -3.69
CA PHE A 88 9.18 4.53 -4.31
C PHE A 88 8.50 5.18 -5.50
N MET A 89 8.66 4.61 -6.70
CA MET A 89 8.11 5.17 -7.92
C MET A 89 7.07 4.24 -8.55
N THR A 90 6.03 4.82 -9.13
CA THR A 90 5.06 4.10 -9.96
C THR A 90 4.60 4.99 -11.11
N ASN A 91 4.29 4.35 -12.24
CA ASN A 91 3.75 5.02 -13.42
C ASN A 91 2.29 4.60 -13.60
N PHE A 92 1.44 5.51 -14.10
CA PHE A 92 0.03 5.25 -14.35
C PHE A 92 -0.41 6.02 -15.60
N ALA A 93 -0.85 5.31 -16.64
CA ALA A 93 -1.43 5.92 -17.83
C ALA A 93 -2.94 6.10 -17.63
N VAL A 94 -3.41 7.34 -17.49
CA VAL A 94 -4.81 7.64 -17.20
C VAL A 94 -5.67 7.38 -18.43
N THR A 95 -6.61 6.43 -18.33
CA THR A 95 -7.58 6.16 -19.40
C THR A 95 -8.91 6.86 -19.15
N LYS A 96 -9.76 6.92 -20.19
CA LYS A 96 -11.12 7.43 -20.03
C LYS A 96 -11.96 6.50 -19.15
N GLU A 97 -11.72 5.20 -19.28
CA GLU A 97 -12.38 4.14 -18.53
C GLU A 97 -12.08 4.26 -17.03
N ASP A 98 -10.83 4.55 -16.65
CA ASP A 98 -10.45 4.80 -15.25
C ASP A 98 -11.24 5.97 -14.65
N ILE A 99 -11.35 7.07 -15.41
CA ILE A 99 -12.07 8.27 -14.96
C ILE A 99 -13.56 7.96 -14.78
N ILE A 100 -14.18 7.28 -15.75
CA ILE A 100 -15.59 6.89 -15.67
C ILE A 100 -15.82 5.96 -14.47
N ALA A 101 -14.97 4.94 -14.31
CA ALA A 101 -15.07 3.96 -13.22
C ALA A 101 -14.94 4.64 -11.86
N TYR A 102 -13.95 5.51 -11.70
CA TYR A 102 -13.71 6.24 -10.45
C TYR A 102 -14.88 7.17 -10.10
N ARG A 103 -15.34 7.97 -11.06
CA ARG A 103 -16.46 8.90 -10.84
C ARG A 103 -17.75 8.15 -10.52
N THR A 104 -18.00 7.04 -11.20
CA THR A 104 -19.15 6.16 -10.93
C THR A 104 -19.07 5.59 -9.51
N ALA A 105 -17.90 5.10 -9.09
CA ALA A 105 -17.70 4.56 -7.75
C ALA A 105 -17.94 5.59 -6.63
N LEU A 106 -17.71 6.88 -6.92
CA LEU A 106 -17.96 7.99 -6.00
C LEU A 106 -19.35 8.63 -6.16
N GLY A 107 -20.18 8.16 -7.10
CA GLY A 107 -21.48 8.77 -7.41
C GLY A 107 -21.38 10.19 -7.99
N LEU A 108 -20.25 10.53 -8.59
CA LEU A 108 -20.03 11.82 -9.27
C LEU A 108 -20.61 11.79 -10.68
N LYS A 109 -20.89 12.98 -11.24
CA LYS A 109 -21.39 13.10 -12.61
C LYS A 109 -20.34 12.63 -13.62
N CYS A 110 -20.75 11.82 -14.59
CA CYS A 110 -19.87 11.25 -15.62
C CYS A 110 -19.66 12.15 -16.86
N ASP A 111 -20.27 13.33 -16.90
CA ASP A 111 -20.16 14.29 -18.01
C ASP A 111 -18.87 15.13 -17.97
N GLU A 112 -18.18 15.17 -16.83
CA GLU A 112 -16.86 15.81 -16.76
C GLU A 112 -15.76 14.94 -17.39
N VAL A 113 -14.85 15.60 -18.09
CA VAL A 113 -13.80 14.95 -18.90
C VAL A 113 -12.63 14.40 -18.06
N GLY A 114 -12.40 14.91 -16.85
CA GLY A 114 -11.25 14.57 -16.01
C GLY A 114 -11.59 13.92 -14.67
N ALA A 115 -10.56 13.40 -13.99
CA ALA A 115 -10.67 12.92 -12.62
C ALA A 115 -10.45 14.06 -11.61
N PRO A 116 -11.12 14.02 -10.44
CA PRO A 116 -10.86 14.97 -9.36
C PRO A 116 -9.48 14.73 -8.72
N VAL A 117 -9.03 15.67 -7.88
CA VAL A 117 -7.71 15.58 -7.22
C VAL A 117 -7.56 14.33 -6.36
N ASP A 118 -8.63 13.78 -5.80
CA ASP A 118 -8.60 12.60 -4.94
C ASP A 118 -8.22 11.32 -5.69
N PHE A 119 -8.37 11.32 -7.02
CA PHE A 119 -7.80 10.33 -7.93
C PHE A 119 -6.27 10.23 -7.81
N SER A 120 -5.60 11.24 -7.23
CA SER A 120 -4.20 11.15 -6.75
C SER A 120 -3.94 9.88 -5.97
N THR A 121 -4.88 9.44 -5.13
CA THR A 121 -4.74 8.22 -4.33
C THR A 121 -4.61 7.00 -5.22
N VAL A 122 -5.36 6.93 -6.33
CA VAL A 122 -5.34 5.80 -7.26
C VAL A 122 -3.99 5.75 -7.98
N VAL A 123 -3.61 6.84 -8.63
CA VAL A 123 -2.38 6.92 -9.43
C VAL A 123 -1.09 6.85 -8.62
N SER A 124 -1.19 7.01 -7.29
CA SER A 124 -0.04 7.00 -6.39
C SER A 124 -0.05 5.86 -5.38
N TRP A 125 -1.13 5.07 -5.27
CA TRP A 125 -1.32 4.09 -4.19
C TRP A 125 -0.13 3.16 -4.03
N ARG A 126 0.34 2.61 -5.15
CA ARG A 126 1.42 1.63 -5.15
C ARG A 126 2.76 2.21 -4.71
N ALA A 127 3.07 3.46 -5.06
CA ALA A 127 4.26 4.14 -4.55
C ALA A 127 4.08 4.49 -3.06
N LEU A 128 2.92 5.02 -2.70
CA LEU A 128 2.61 5.44 -1.34
C LEU A 128 2.71 4.28 -0.34
N ILE A 129 2.04 3.16 -0.61
CA ILE A 129 1.90 2.05 0.36
C ILE A 129 3.20 1.28 0.56
N GLN A 130 4.13 1.34 -0.39
CA GLN A 130 5.48 0.79 -0.21
C GLN A 130 6.22 1.43 0.98
N SER A 131 5.92 2.68 1.32
CA SER A 131 6.47 3.33 2.52
C SER A 131 6.15 2.57 3.82
N VAL A 132 4.99 1.92 3.89
CA VAL A 132 4.57 1.09 5.03
C VAL A 132 5.16 -0.32 4.93
N LEU A 133 5.52 -0.77 3.72
CA LEU A 133 6.17 -2.06 3.46
C LEU A 133 7.70 -2.01 3.62
N ALA A 134 8.31 -0.84 3.69
CA ALA A 134 9.76 -0.70 3.84
C ALA A 134 10.30 -1.47 5.07
N ASN A 135 11.51 -2.03 4.96
CA ASN A 135 12.05 -3.01 5.89
C ASN A 135 12.08 -2.52 7.35
N GLU A 136 12.47 -1.26 7.57
CA GLU A 136 12.57 -0.61 8.89
C GLU A 136 11.20 -0.35 9.54
N VAL A 137 10.11 -0.36 8.76
CA VAL A 137 8.75 -0.33 9.27
C VAL A 137 8.36 -1.72 9.79
N LYS A 138 8.84 -2.02 10.99
CA LYS A 138 8.44 -3.22 11.75
C LYS A 138 7.13 -2.97 12.48
N GLY A 139 6.16 -3.86 12.29
CA GLY A 139 4.89 -3.85 12.98
C GLY A 139 3.81 -4.67 12.27
N ASN A 140 2.83 -5.16 13.03
CA ASN A 140 1.76 -6.00 12.50
C ASN A 140 0.77 -5.16 11.66
N LEU A 141 0.75 -5.35 10.34
CA LEU A 141 -0.14 -4.59 9.45
C LEU A 141 -1.63 -4.88 9.63
N LEU A 142 -2.02 -5.97 10.31
CA LEU A 142 -3.42 -6.16 10.72
C LEU A 142 -3.88 -5.10 11.73
N ASN A 143 -2.93 -4.40 12.38
CA ASN A 143 -3.19 -3.30 13.30
C ASN A 143 -3.04 -1.91 12.66
N LEU A 144 -2.86 -1.84 11.34
CA LEU A 144 -2.68 -0.60 10.60
C LEU A 144 -3.95 0.27 10.63
N VAL A 145 -3.78 1.57 10.84
CA VAL A 145 -4.81 2.60 10.77
C VAL A 145 -4.32 3.72 9.87
N HIS A 146 -5.14 4.16 8.92
CA HIS A 146 -4.86 5.35 8.13
C HIS A 146 -5.35 6.58 8.90
N LEU A 147 -4.44 7.43 9.37
CA LEU A 147 -4.76 8.55 10.28
C LEU A 147 -5.07 9.85 9.53
N LYS A 148 -4.23 10.20 8.56
CA LYS A 148 -4.30 11.47 7.87
C LYS A 148 -4.07 11.26 6.39
N HIS A 149 -4.84 11.99 5.58
CA HIS A 149 -4.71 12.03 4.13
C HIS A 149 -5.01 13.45 3.67
N SER A 150 -4.08 14.08 2.96
CA SER A 150 -4.26 15.46 2.49
C SER A 150 -3.51 15.73 1.20
N TYR A 151 -4.10 16.57 0.35
CA TYR A 151 -3.55 16.95 -0.94
C TYR A 151 -3.20 18.43 -0.95
N LYS A 152 -2.08 18.76 -1.60
CA LYS A 152 -1.70 20.13 -1.93
C LYS A 152 -1.55 20.23 -3.45
N LEU A 153 -2.32 21.12 -4.05
CA LEU A 153 -2.27 21.36 -5.49
C LEU A 153 -0.99 22.12 -5.82
N LEU A 154 -0.24 21.61 -6.80
CA LEU A 154 0.96 22.25 -7.34
C LEU A 154 0.74 22.83 -8.74
N SER A 155 -0.27 22.34 -9.46
CA SER A 155 -0.70 22.84 -10.77
C SER A 155 -1.87 23.82 -10.65
N SER A 156 -2.07 24.63 -11.69
CA SER A 156 -3.21 25.53 -11.87
C SER A 156 -4.46 24.83 -12.43
N ARG A 157 -4.38 23.52 -12.70
CA ARG A 157 -5.53 22.70 -13.12
C ARG A 157 -6.67 22.74 -12.09
N LYS A 158 -7.89 22.59 -12.60
CA LYS A 158 -9.10 22.58 -11.76
C LYS A 158 -9.12 21.34 -10.86
N TYR A 159 -9.59 21.50 -9.64
CA TYR A 159 -9.74 20.41 -8.66
C TYR A 159 -10.56 19.23 -9.21
N SER A 160 -11.62 19.48 -9.97
CA SER A 160 -12.53 18.45 -10.50
C SER A 160 -12.01 17.73 -11.75
N ALA A 161 -10.94 18.25 -12.36
CA ALA A 161 -10.34 17.73 -13.59
C ALA A 161 -8.81 17.86 -13.52
N MET A 162 -8.23 17.38 -12.42
CA MET A 162 -6.79 17.40 -12.18
C MET A 162 -6.06 16.46 -13.15
N PHE A 163 -6.64 15.29 -13.38
CA PHE A 163 -6.12 14.24 -14.26
C PHE A 163 -7.01 14.12 -15.49
N LEU A 164 -6.39 14.02 -16.67
CA LEU A 164 -7.10 13.93 -17.95
C LEU A 164 -6.79 12.60 -18.64
N PRO A 165 -7.69 12.08 -19.49
CA PRO A 165 -7.38 10.92 -20.33
C PRO A 165 -6.13 11.17 -21.17
N GLY A 166 -5.22 10.20 -21.21
CA GLY A 166 -3.93 10.29 -21.90
C GLY A 166 -2.81 10.93 -21.08
N ASP A 167 -3.05 11.36 -19.83
CA ASP A 167 -1.97 11.76 -18.94
C ASP A 167 -1.12 10.53 -18.56
N ASP A 168 0.19 10.60 -18.77
CA ASP A 168 1.16 9.66 -18.22
C ASP A 168 1.66 10.20 -16.87
N ILE A 169 1.23 9.57 -15.78
CA ILE A 169 1.48 10.04 -14.41
C ILE A 169 2.63 9.26 -13.79
N VAL A 170 3.54 9.98 -13.16
CA VAL A 170 4.62 9.43 -12.33
C VAL A 170 4.42 9.89 -10.90
N SER A 171 4.29 8.93 -10.00
CA SER A 171 4.16 9.16 -8.57
C SER A 171 5.43 8.72 -7.86
N THR A 172 6.06 9.63 -7.11
CA THR A 172 7.29 9.37 -6.34
C THR A 172 7.02 9.61 -4.86
N ALA A 173 7.00 8.55 -4.07
CA ALA A 173 6.80 8.59 -2.63
C ALA A 173 8.11 8.48 -1.86
N LYS A 174 8.19 9.17 -0.73
CA LYS A 174 9.29 9.09 0.25
C LYS A 174 8.72 9.03 1.66
N VAL A 175 9.37 8.27 2.55
CA VAL A 175 9.06 8.33 3.98
C VAL A 175 9.60 9.66 4.51
N ALA A 176 8.69 10.57 4.84
CA ALA A 176 9.05 11.87 5.40
C ALA A 176 9.45 11.74 6.88
N SER A 177 8.81 10.84 7.63
CA SER A 177 9.26 10.48 8.98
C SER A 177 8.69 9.14 9.45
N LEU A 178 9.43 8.51 10.37
CA LEU A 178 9.03 7.32 11.12
C LEU A 178 9.15 7.66 12.60
N ARG A 179 8.06 7.53 13.37
CA ARG A 179 8.03 7.96 14.77
C ARG A 179 7.31 6.94 15.64
N ILE A 180 7.86 6.62 16.80
CA ILE A 180 7.17 5.82 17.82
C ILE A 180 6.49 6.77 18.81
N ILE A 181 5.22 6.50 19.08
CA ILE A 181 4.39 7.17 20.09
C ILE A 181 3.70 6.13 20.98
N ASP A 182 3.06 6.56 22.06
CA ASP A 182 2.41 5.66 23.03
C ASP A 182 1.38 4.72 22.39
N SER A 183 0.69 5.16 21.33
CA SER A 183 -0.31 4.36 20.64
C SER A 183 0.25 3.47 19.51
N GLY A 184 1.54 3.59 19.18
CA GLY A 184 2.18 2.80 18.13
C GLY A 184 3.21 3.54 17.29
N LYS A 185 3.45 3.02 16.08
CA LYS A 185 4.45 3.56 15.15
C LYS A 185 3.76 4.30 14.01
N ILE A 186 4.08 5.58 13.85
CA ILE A 186 3.60 6.44 12.77
C ILE A 186 4.59 6.40 11.61
N VAL A 187 4.07 6.08 10.42
CA VAL A 187 4.75 6.25 9.13
C VAL A 187 4.12 7.44 8.42
N HIS A 188 4.87 8.51 8.23
CA HIS A 188 4.44 9.66 7.44
C HIS A 188 5.11 9.60 6.07
N SER A 189 4.30 9.52 5.03
CA SER A 189 4.75 9.47 3.64
C SER A 189 4.31 10.72 2.89
N MET A 190 5.21 11.21 2.04
CA MET A 190 4.96 12.32 1.12
C MET A 190 5.16 11.81 -0.31
N THR A 191 4.18 12.03 -1.16
CA THR A 191 4.19 11.59 -2.56
C THR A 191 4.02 12.78 -3.49
N THR A 192 4.99 13.00 -4.38
CA THR A 192 4.87 13.97 -5.47
C THR A 192 4.31 13.26 -6.69
N ILE A 193 3.22 13.77 -7.23
CA ILE A 193 2.50 13.23 -8.38
C ILE A 193 2.67 14.21 -9.53
N SER A 194 3.36 13.76 -10.57
CA SER A 194 3.72 14.57 -11.73
C SER A 194 3.20 13.96 -13.02
N ARG A 195 2.88 14.80 -13.99
CA ARG A 195 2.63 14.37 -15.37
C ARG A 195 3.93 14.36 -16.15
N ARG A 196 4.25 13.23 -16.78
CA ARG A 196 5.32 13.14 -17.78
C ARG A 196 4.84 13.81 -19.07
N ALA A 197 5.63 14.75 -19.58
CA ALA A 197 5.39 15.45 -20.83
C ALA A 197 6.71 15.55 -21.62
N LEU A 198 6.61 15.78 -22.92
CA LEU A 198 7.75 16.08 -23.78
C LEU A 198 7.80 17.58 -24.05
N ASN A 199 8.99 18.16 -23.93
CA ASN A 199 9.29 19.52 -24.35
C ASN A 199 10.61 19.51 -25.13
N ASP A 200 10.57 19.88 -26.42
CA ASP A 200 11.73 19.83 -27.33
C ASP A 200 12.52 18.51 -27.26
N ASP A 201 11.80 17.38 -27.33
CA ASP A 201 12.33 16.00 -27.22
C ASP A 201 12.98 15.65 -25.86
N MET A 202 12.85 16.51 -24.83
CA MET A 202 13.25 16.21 -23.46
C MET A 202 12.03 15.86 -22.58
N GLU A 203 12.19 14.84 -21.74
CA GLU A 203 11.18 14.52 -20.72
C GLU A 203 11.16 15.60 -19.63
N VAL A 204 9.98 16.16 -19.40
CA VAL A 204 9.68 17.10 -18.32
C VAL A 204 8.60 16.51 -17.44
N PHE A 205 8.78 16.63 -16.12
CA PHE A 205 7.80 16.21 -15.13
C PHE A 205 7.10 17.44 -14.55
N GLU A 206 5.86 17.68 -14.97
CA GLU A 206 5.01 18.76 -14.46
C GLU A 206 4.37 18.33 -13.13
N PRO A 207 4.74 18.91 -11.98
CA PRO A 207 4.16 18.52 -10.70
C PRO A 207 2.69 18.95 -10.62
N LEU A 208 1.79 18.01 -10.33
CA LEU A 208 0.36 18.26 -10.23
C LEU A 208 -0.10 18.36 -8.78
N VAL A 209 0.26 17.38 -7.96
CA VAL A 209 -0.23 17.23 -6.58
C VAL A 209 0.89 16.71 -5.67
N GLU A 210 0.95 17.25 -4.46
CA GLU A 210 1.71 16.70 -3.34
C GLU A 210 0.73 16.06 -2.35
N LEU A 211 0.84 14.75 -2.18
CA LEU A 211 0.02 13.96 -1.28
C LEU A 211 0.78 13.67 0.01
N HIS A 212 0.17 13.96 1.15
CA HIS A 212 0.66 13.56 2.47
C HIS A 212 -0.28 12.55 3.10
N SER A 213 0.27 11.44 3.56
CA SER A 213 -0.48 10.40 4.26
C SER A 213 0.28 9.96 5.51
N GLU A 214 -0.45 9.81 6.62
CA GLU A 214 0.08 9.24 7.87
C GLU A 214 -0.65 7.94 8.20
N PHE A 215 0.13 6.89 8.42
CA PHE A 215 -0.35 5.59 8.88
C PHE A 215 0.15 5.33 10.29
N LEU A 216 -0.68 4.72 11.13
CA LEU A 216 -0.33 4.26 12.47
C LEU A 216 -0.42 2.73 12.51
N ILE A 217 0.69 2.08 12.83
CA ILE A 217 0.68 0.68 13.22
C ILE A 217 0.54 0.64 14.74
N ARG A 218 -0.63 0.21 15.23
CA ARG A 218 -0.89 0.15 16.68
C ARG A 218 -0.06 -0.94 17.35
N GLY A 219 0.46 -0.64 18.54
CA GLY A 219 1.27 -1.57 19.34
C GLY A 219 2.27 -0.84 20.23
N CYS A 220 3.14 -1.60 20.88
CA CYS A 220 4.28 -1.06 21.65
C CYS A 220 5.57 -1.32 20.86
N PHE A 221 6.42 -0.31 20.74
CA PHE A 221 7.64 -0.36 19.95
C PHE A 221 8.80 0.22 20.75
N THR A 222 9.97 -0.40 20.60
CA THR A 222 11.22 0.02 21.29
C THR A 222 12.40 0.11 20.34
N ASP A 223 12.17 -0.04 19.04
CA ASP A 223 13.16 -0.03 17.96
C ASP A 223 13.44 1.39 17.46
N PHE A 224 13.92 2.26 18.38
CA PHE A 224 14.23 3.67 18.08
C PHE A 224 15.46 3.88 17.20
N GLU A 225 16.30 2.85 17.02
CA GLU A 225 17.55 2.90 16.25
C GLU A 225 17.37 2.50 14.77
N SER A 226 16.16 2.09 14.38
CA SER A 226 15.82 1.65 13.01
C SER A 226 15.51 2.81 12.08
#